data_AF-A0A966YZH1-F1
#
_entry.id   AF-A0A966YZH1-F1
#
_cell.length_a   1.000
_cell.length_b   1.000
_cell.length_c   1.000
_cell.angle_alpha   90.00
_cell.angle_beta   90.00
_cell.angle_gamma   90.00
#
_symmetry.space_group_name_H-M   'P 1'
#
loop_
_entity.id
_entity.type
_entity.pdbx_description
1 polymer ?
#
loop_
_entity_poly.entity_id
_entity_poly.type
_entity_poly.pdbx_seq_one_letter_code
_entity_poly.pdbx_strand_id
1 'polypeptide(L)' 'MGHIPGVILGAILLAVFPELLRSIAAPIQQFVFGSVLVDTEIIRQLLYGLALILIMLYRPNGIWQKPDALKAAHG' A
#
# COMPACT_ATOMS: atom_id res chain seq x y z
N MET A 1 -18.08 10.26 -8.51
CA MET A 1 -16.77 10.32 -9.21
C MET A 1 -15.70 10.53 -8.14
N GLY A 2 -14.72 9.63 -8.03
CA GLY A 2 -13.78 9.60 -6.90
C GLY A 2 -12.95 10.88 -6.78
N HIS A 3 -12.68 11.28 -5.53
CA HIS A 3 -11.88 12.47 -5.21
C HIS A 3 -10.40 12.19 -5.53
N ILE A 4 -9.99 12.52 -6.76
CA ILE A 4 -8.62 12.37 -7.27
C ILE A 4 -7.55 12.87 -6.27
N PRO A 5 -7.70 14.03 -5.60
CA PRO A 5 -6.71 14.48 -4.62
C PRO A 5 -6.59 13.57 -3.39
N GLY A 6 -7.67 12.88 -3.01
CA GLY A 6 -7.69 11.97 -1.86
C GLY A 6 -6.95 10.66 -2.15
N VAL A 7 -7.02 10.21 -3.40
CA VAL A 7 -6.24 9.06 -3.88
C VAL A 7 -4.75 9.39 -3.93
N ILE A 8 -4.39 10.60 -4.37
CA ILE A 8 -2.99 11.06 -4.40
C ILE A 8 -2.43 11.13 -2.98
N LEU A 9 -3.18 11.72 -2.04
CA LEU A 9 -2.83 11.75 -0.62
C LEU A 9 -2.66 10.34 -0.03
N GLY A 10 -3.60 9.43 -0.31
CA GLY A 10 -3.53 8.04 0.13
C GLY A 10 -2.34 7.29 -0.45
N ALA A 11 -2.02 7.50 -1.74
CA ALA A 11 -0.88 6.89 -2.40
C ALA A 11 0.46 7.38 -1.82
N ILE A 12 0.57 8.69 -1.57
CA ILE A 12 1.76 9.27 -0.92
C ILE A 12 1.90 8.74 0.51
N LEU A 13 0.80 8.69 1.27
CA LEU A 13 0.81 8.15 2.62
C LEU A 13 1.24 6.69 2.63
N LEU A 14 0.69 5.85 1.76
CA LEU A 14 1.06 4.43 1.66
C LEU A 14 2.48 4.21 1.15
N ALA A 15 3.05 5.14 0.37
CA ALA A 15 4.43 5.07 -0.08
C ALA A 15 5.45 5.49 1.00
N VAL A 16 5.11 6.50 1.81
CA VAL A 16 6.03 7.10 2.80
C VAL A 16 5.91 6.44 4.17
N PHE A 17 4.70 6.01 4.56
CA PHE A 17 4.45 5.33 5.83
C PHE A 17 5.37 4.13 6.09
N PRO A 18 5.61 3.23 5.11
CA PRO A 18 6.51 2.09 5.25
C PRO A 18 7.96 2.50 5.57
N GLU A 19 8.44 3.57 4.92
CA GLU A 19 9.81 4.07 5.05
C GLU A 19 10.04 4.72 6.42
N LEU A 20 9.06 5.50 6.90
CA LEU A 20 9.07 6.06 8.25
C LEU A 20 9.01 4.96 9.31
N LEU A 21 8.13 3.98 9.11
CA LEU A 21 8.00 2.86 10.04
C LEU A 21 9.32 2.09 10.13
N ARG A 22 10.01 1.87 9.01
CA ARG A 22 11.33 1.23 9.00
C ARG A 22 12.42 2.09 9.66
N SER A 23 12.48 3.36 9.32
CA SER A 23 13.48 4.29 9.85
C SER A 23 13.44 4.40 11.37
N ILE A 24 12.25 4.21 11.96
CA ILE A 24 12.02 4.21 13.40
C ILE A 24 12.12 2.81 14.00
N ALA A 25 11.61 1.78 13.31
CA ALA A 25 11.61 0.40 13.81
C ALA A 25 13.03 -0.20 13.91
N ALA A 26 13.92 0.09 12.96
CA ALA A 26 15.30 -0.40 12.99
C ALA A 26 16.08 0.07 14.25
N PRO A 27 16.14 1.39 14.56
CA PRO A 27 16.82 1.85 15.77
C PRO A 27 16.09 1.42 17.05
N ILE A 28 14.75 1.35 17.05
CA ILE A 28 14.00 0.84 18.22
C ILE A 28 14.30 -0.63 18.47
N GLN A 29 14.34 -1.48 17.43
CA GLN A 29 14.70 -2.89 17.59
C GLN A 29 16.12 -3.05 18.11
N GLN A 30 17.07 -2.25 17.61
CA GLN A 30 18.45 -2.27 18.10
C GLN A 30 18.58 -1.78 19.54
N PHE A 31 17.80 -0.77 19.93
CA PHE A 31 17.78 -0.24 21.29
C PHE A 31 17.11 -1.17 22.30
N VAL A 32 16.02 -1.85 21.90
CA VAL A 32 15.23 -2.73 22.78
C VAL A 32 15.81 -4.14 22.86
N PHE A 33 16.35 -4.67 21.76
CA PHE A 33 16.79 -6.07 21.67
C PHE A 33 18.31 -6.25 21.45
N GLY A 34 19.09 -5.18 21.30
CA GLY A 34 20.56 -5.24 21.19
C GLY A 34 21.10 -5.85 19.88
N SER A 35 20.23 -6.34 19.00
CA SER A 35 20.56 -6.87 17.68
C SER A 35 19.38 -6.63 16.71
N VAL A 36 19.68 -6.49 15.42
CA VAL A 36 18.64 -6.36 14.39
C VAL A 36 18.03 -7.74 14.16
N LEU A 37 16.94 -8.07 14.87
CA LEU A 37 16.26 -9.37 14.77
C LEU A 37 15.52 -9.58 13.45
N VAL A 38 15.17 -8.50 12.76
CA VAL A 38 14.41 -8.57 11.50
C VAL A 38 15.22 -7.90 10.41
N ASP A 39 15.67 -8.69 9.45
CA ASP A 39 16.38 -8.18 8.28
C ASP A 39 15.58 -7.10 7.57
N THR A 40 16.31 -6.06 7.19
CA THR A 40 15.83 -4.94 6.36
C THR A 40 15.01 -5.40 5.16
N GLU A 41 15.44 -6.51 4.55
CA GLU A 41 14.83 -7.14 3.40
C GLU A 41 13.42 -7.68 3.71
N ILE A 42 13.24 -8.30 4.87
CA ILE A 42 11.98 -8.91 5.30
C ILE A 42 10.96 -7.82 5.62
N ILE A 43 11.37 -6.73 6.27
CA ILE A 43 10.52 -5.56 6.52
C ILE A 43 9.97 -5.02 5.20
N ARG A 44 10.82 -4.90 4.16
CA ARG A 44 10.41 -4.46 2.82
C ARG A 44 9.37 -5.40 2.20
N GLN A 45 9.56 -6.72 2.28
CA GLN A 45 8.59 -7.70 1.77
C GLN A 45 7.25 -7.64 2.52
N LEU A 46 7.27 -7.45 3.84
CA LEU A 46 6.06 -7.31 4.66
C LEU A 46 5.27 -6.05 4.30
N LEU A 47 5.98 -4.94 4.06
CA LEU A 47 5.39 -3.67 3.64
C LEU A 47 4.74 -3.77 2.25
N TYR A 48 5.36 -4.47 1.30
CA TYR A 48 4.75 -4.74 -0.01
C TYR A 48 3.48 -5.59 0.11
N GLY A 49 3.50 -6.65 0.93
CA GLY A 49 2.31 -7.47 1.19
C GLY A 49 1.18 -6.65 1.83
N LEU A 50 1.49 -5.81 2.80
CA LEU A 50 0.52 -4.92 3.43
C LEU A 50 -0.04 -3.89 2.44
N ALA A 51 0.80 -3.31 1.58
CA ALA A 51 0.35 -2.38 0.55
C ALA A 51 -0.61 -3.06 -0.45
N LEU A 52 -0.35 -4.30 -0.84
CA LEU A 52 -1.26 -5.08 -1.70
C LEU A 52 -2.61 -5.33 -1.03
N ILE A 53 -2.61 -5.73 0.25
CA ILE A 53 -3.84 -5.94 1.02
C ILE A 53 -4.64 -4.64 1.15
N LEU A 54 -3.96 -3.53 1.45
CA LEU A 54 -4.61 -2.22 1.56
C LEU A 54 -5.18 -1.76 0.22
N ILE A 55 -4.48 -1.99 -0.89
CA ILE A 55 -5.01 -1.73 -2.24
C ILE A 55 -6.25 -2.59 -2.52
N MET A 56 -6.23 -3.88 -2.15
CA MET A 56 -7.38 -4.76 -2.32
C MET A 56 -8.57 -4.34 -1.44
N LEU A 57 -8.32 -3.82 -0.24
CA LEU A 57 -9.36 -3.33 0.68
C LEU A 57 -9.95 -1.99 0.20
N TYR A 58 -9.11 -1.05 -0.24
CA TYR A 58 -9.54 0.28 -0.70
C TYR A 58 -10.07 0.27 -2.14
N ARG A 59 -9.64 -0.68 -2.97
CA ARG A 59 -10.03 -0.77 -4.38
C ARG A 59 -10.10 -2.24 -4.85
N PRO A 60 -11.09 -3.01 -4.37
CA PRO A 60 -11.26 -4.43 -4.72
C PRO A 60 -11.63 -4.64 -6.20
N ASN A 61 -12.24 -3.63 -6.83
CA ASN A 61 -12.55 -3.64 -8.26
C ASN A 61 -11.34 -3.11 -9.04
N GLY A 62 -10.60 -4.02 -9.66
CA GLY A 62 -9.28 -3.81 -10.26
C GLY A 62 -9.09 -2.59 -11.18
N ILE A 63 -7.82 -2.36 -11.53
CA ILE A 63 -7.31 -1.22 -12.31
C ILE A 63 -7.89 -1.12 -13.73
N TRP A 64 -8.60 -2.15 -14.19
CA TRP A 64 -9.25 -2.21 -15.50
C TRP A 64 -10.75 -2.00 -15.36
N GLN A 65 -11.25 -0.86 -15.84
CA GLN A 65 -12.67 -0.61 -15.98
C GLN A 65 -13.25 -1.65 -16.95
N LYS A 66 -14.32 -2.36 -16.56
CA LYS A 66 -15.13 -3.13 -17.51
C LYS A 66 -15.80 -2.13 -18.46
N PRO A 67 -15.62 -2.23 -19.78
CA PRO A 67 -16.35 -1.40 -20.72
C PRO A 67 -17.80 -1.89 -20.80
N ASP A 68 -18.64 -1.48 -19.85
CA ASP A 68 -20.10 -1.69 -19.89
C ASP A 68 -20.79 -0.74 -20.90
N ALA A 69 -20.10 -0.35 -21.98
CA ALA A 69 -20.65 0.46 -23.07
C ALA A 69 -21.31 -0.39 -24.17
N LEU A 70 -21.13 -1.72 -24.16
CA LEU A 70 -21.65 -2.64 -25.19
C LEU A 70 -23.10 -3.08 -24.99
N LYS A 71 -23.79 -2.63 -23.92
CA LYS A 71 -25.18 -3.02 -23.64
C LYS A 71 -26.24 -1.99 -24.07
N ALA A 72 -25.82 -0.83 -24.59
CA ALA A 72 -26.72 0.22 -25.06
C ALA A 72 -26.89 0.28 -26.59
N ALA A 73 -26.17 -0.57 -27.35
CA ALA A 73 -26.17 -0.53 -28.82
C ALA A 73 -27.03 -1.62 -29.49
N HIS A 74 -27.73 -2.46 -28.72
CA HIS A 74 -28.62 -3.52 -29.21
C HIS A 74 -29.97 -3.49 -28.46
N GLY A 75 -30.61 -2.33 -28.42
CA GLY A 75 -31.98 -2.11 -27.96
C GLY A 75 -32.78 -1.40 -29.04
#